data_AF-A0A2W4HTJ1-F1
#
_entry.id   AF-A0A2W4HTJ1-F1
#
_cell.length_a   1.000
_cell.length_b   1.000
_cell.length_c   1.000
_cell.angle_alpha   90.00
_cell.angle_beta   90.00
_cell.angle_gamma   90.00
#
_symmetry.space_group_name_H-M   'P 1'
#
loop_
_entity.id
_entity.type
_entity.pdbx_description
1 polymer ?
#
loop_
_entity_poly.entity_id
_entity_poly.type
_entity_poly.pdbx_seq_one_letter_code
_entity_poly.pdbx_strand_id
1 'polypeptide(L)'
;MPEDASLTLLTPVPEEKLQAWLKEFYGKKVEIEERELLRHRDLSYVERLKIRDALPTSLIYKQVLPPWDIEQDLHERILIPSITNSAQLYMAAHFGEVTAMFMEDLGNVQVKEVATKEIAQRLGEDLAKMHRSYCYRTDELVQMGILSTLLPIDYVEFSVKLTRKLSGWKLVSRSQVKSLKTLAGTLAPKLAGEPFSLVHGDLYAENIIKREQRLFFIDWSWFTMLGVPLMDLATVTMPHQKNGALARYREDIIDAYCYEAGRDVQDVRRVLPHAETLSRLLFLNWLVERRSRGITGTTVGPVDKLIATIVDELIERLAAIPA
;
A
#
# COMPACT_ATOMS: atom_id res chain seq x y z
N MET A 1 -10.84 13.46 14.38
CA MET A 1 -10.50 14.90 14.31
C MET A 1 -10.78 15.35 12.88
N PRO A 2 -11.36 16.54 12.64
CA PRO A 2 -11.48 17.07 11.28
C PRO A 2 -10.08 17.21 10.65
N GLU A 3 -9.96 16.82 9.39
CA GLU A 3 -8.68 16.72 8.68
C GLU A 3 -8.15 18.10 8.26
N ASP A 4 -6.82 18.23 8.21
CA ASP A 4 -6.13 19.49 7.90
C ASP A 4 -6.28 19.84 6.40
N ALA A 5 -6.98 20.93 6.10
CA ALA A 5 -7.22 21.41 4.73
C ALA A 5 -5.94 21.69 3.94
N SER A 6 -4.80 21.95 4.61
CA SER A 6 -3.50 22.16 3.95
C SER A 6 -2.93 20.91 3.27
N LEU A 7 -3.51 19.73 3.54
CA LEU A 7 -3.15 18.46 2.92
C LEU A 7 -3.94 18.17 1.64
N THR A 8 -4.91 19.02 1.28
CA THR A 8 -5.71 18.87 0.07
C THR A 8 -4.95 19.44 -1.13
N LEU A 9 -4.16 18.59 -1.80
CA LEU A 9 -3.40 18.99 -2.99
C LEU A 9 -4.21 18.75 -4.28
N LEU A 10 -5.13 17.79 -4.26
CA LEU A 10 -6.02 17.49 -5.37
C LEU A 10 -7.30 18.32 -5.25
N THR A 11 -7.56 19.14 -6.28
CA THR A 11 -8.88 19.75 -6.49
C THR A 11 -9.73 18.79 -7.33
N PRO A 12 -10.91 18.36 -6.84
CA PRO A 12 -11.77 17.47 -7.61
C PRO A 12 -12.14 18.06 -8.98
N VAL A 13 -12.25 17.20 -9.98
CA VAL A 13 -12.68 17.62 -11.32
C VAL A 13 -14.07 18.27 -11.29
N PRO A 14 -14.39 19.15 -12.26
CA PRO A 14 -15.72 19.75 -12.35
C PRO A 14 -16.82 18.69 -12.46
N GLU A 15 -17.98 18.96 -11.85
CA GLU A 15 -19.14 18.06 -11.86
C GLU A 15 -19.57 17.68 -13.28
N GLU A 16 -19.50 18.62 -14.23
CA GLU A 16 -19.81 18.36 -15.64
C GLU A 16 -18.94 17.26 -16.25
N LYS A 17 -17.68 17.12 -15.80
CA LYS A 17 -16.78 16.05 -16.25
C LYS A 17 -17.16 14.71 -15.65
N LEU A 18 -17.46 14.66 -14.35
CA LEU A 18 -17.98 13.45 -13.71
C LEU A 18 -19.25 12.96 -14.43
N GLN A 19 -20.21 13.86 -14.68
CA GLN A 19 -21.46 13.52 -15.38
C GLN A 19 -21.24 13.04 -16.82
N ALA A 20 -20.28 13.63 -17.53
CA ALA A 20 -19.90 13.18 -18.87
C ALA A 20 -19.32 11.76 -18.86
N TRP A 21 -18.43 11.45 -17.93
CA TRP A 21 -17.85 10.13 -17.77
C TRP A 21 -18.86 9.09 -17.31
N LEU A 22 -19.75 9.42 -16.37
CA LEU A 22 -20.85 8.52 -15.99
C LEU A 22 -21.76 8.22 -17.18
N LYS A 23 -22.06 9.22 -18.03
CA LYS A 23 -22.83 9.00 -19.25
C LYS A 23 -22.14 8.04 -20.22
N GLU A 24 -20.82 8.17 -20.37
CA GLU A 24 -20.01 7.27 -21.19
C GLU A 24 -20.03 5.85 -20.64
N PHE A 25 -19.74 5.69 -19.34
CA PHE A 25 -19.70 4.39 -18.66
C PHE A 25 -21.03 3.63 -18.75
N TYR A 26 -22.16 4.30 -18.46
CA TYR A 26 -23.48 3.68 -18.49
C TYR A 26 -24.13 3.64 -19.88
N GLY A 27 -23.54 4.31 -20.88
CA GLY A 27 -24.15 4.50 -22.21
C GLY A 27 -25.41 5.38 -22.22
N LYS A 28 -25.80 5.96 -21.08
CA LYS A 28 -26.98 6.83 -20.90
C LYS A 28 -26.73 7.84 -19.79
N LYS A 29 -27.49 8.94 -19.78
CA LYS A 29 -27.48 9.85 -18.63
C LYS A 29 -28.01 9.11 -17.40
N VAL A 30 -27.32 9.24 -16.28
CA VAL A 30 -27.70 8.68 -14.98
C VAL A 30 -27.83 9.79 -13.94
N GLU A 31 -28.49 9.48 -12.83
CA GLU A 31 -28.62 10.36 -11.68
C GLU A 31 -27.84 9.74 -10.50
N ILE A 32 -26.99 10.56 -9.87
CA ILE A 32 -26.34 10.18 -8.61
C ILE A 32 -27.34 10.45 -7.49
N GLU A 33 -27.83 9.39 -6.86
CA GLU A 33 -28.79 9.47 -5.75
C GLU A 33 -28.11 9.86 -4.43
N GLU A 34 -26.89 9.36 -4.20
CA GLU A 34 -26.14 9.61 -2.97
C GLU A 34 -24.64 9.68 -3.27
N ARG A 35 -23.95 10.56 -2.54
CA ARG A 35 -22.49 10.69 -2.54
C ARG A 35 -21.98 10.60 -1.12
N GLU A 36 -21.03 9.71 -0.89
CA GLU A 36 -20.34 9.58 0.38
C GLU A 36 -18.84 9.84 0.15
N LEU A 37 -18.31 10.91 0.75
CA LEU A 37 -16.88 11.17 0.73
C LEU A 37 -16.18 10.19 1.67
N LEU A 38 -15.39 9.26 1.09
CA LEU A 38 -14.64 8.27 1.85
C LEU A 38 -13.26 8.78 2.25
N ARG A 39 -12.61 9.55 1.36
CA ARG A 39 -11.26 10.11 1.59
C ARG A 39 -11.02 11.35 0.74
N HIS A 40 -10.45 12.40 1.33
CA HIS A 40 -9.84 13.50 0.58
C HIS A 40 -8.51 13.85 1.22
N ARG A 41 -7.43 13.24 0.71
CA ARG A 41 -6.11 13.35 1.32
C ARG A 41 -5.04 13.39 0.25
N ASP A 42 -4.14 14.35 0.42
CA ASP A 42 -2.92 14.46 -0.36
C ASP A 42 -3.23 14.56 -1.85
N LEU A 43 -2.80 13.56 -2.60
CA LEU A 43 -2.90 13.42 -4.04
C LEU A 43 -4.07 12.51 -4.42
N SER A 44 -5.04 12.28 -3.53
CA SER A 44 -6.19 11.39 -3.77
C SER A 44 -7.51 11.93 -3.22
N TYR A 45 -8.59 11.66 -3.95
CA TYR A 45 -9.96 11.94 -3.56
C TYR A 45 -10.84 10.75 -3.92
N VAL A 46 -11.60 10.22 -2.96
CA VAL A 46 -12.35 8.97 -3.09
C VAL A 46 -13.77 9.17 -2.59
N GLU A 47 -14.73 8.89 -3.44
CA GLU A 47 -16.15 8.88 -3.12
C GLU A 47 -16.77 7.52 -3.42
N ARG A 48 -17.83 7.20 -2.68
CA ARG A 48 -18.82 6.21 -3.10
C ARG A 48 -19.99 6.96 -3.75
N LEU A 49 -20.36 6.53 -4.95
CA LEU A 49 -21.49 7.07 -5.70
C LEU A 49 -22.59 6.00 -5.78
N LYS A 50 -23.80 6.32 -5.31
CA LYS A 50 -24.99 5.49 -5.58
C LYS A 50 -25.73 6.03 -6.78
N ILE A 51 -26.01 5.16 -7.74
CA ILE A 51 -26.60 5.52 -9.03
C ILE A 51 -28.03 4.99 -9.11
N ARG A 52 -28.99 5.87 -9.39
CA ARG A 52 -30.40 5.52 -9.54
C ARG A 52 -30.62 4.79 -10.87
N ASP A 53 -31.39 3.69 -10.82
CA ASP A 53 -31.87 2.94 -11.99
C ASP A 53 -30.78 2.55 -13.01
N ALA A 54 -29.59 2.19 -12.51
CA ALA A 54 -28.45 1.74 -13.31
C ALA A 54 -27.69 0.59 -12.61
N LEU A 55 -26.97 -0.22 -13.40
CA LEU A 55 -26.09 -1.28 -12.90
C LEU A 55 -24.65 -1.03 -13.37
N PRO A 56 -23.64 -1.10 -12.49
CA PRO A 56 -23.77 -1.30 -11.03
C PRO A 56 -24.49 -0.13 -10.33
N THR A 57 -25.22 -0.41 -9.24
CA THR A 57 -25.94 0.63 -8.48
C THR A 57 -25.02 1.44 -7.56
N SER A 58 -23.78 1.00 -7.37
CA SER A 58 -22.76 1.68 -6.56
C SER A 58 -21.40 1.59 -7.23
N LEU A 59 -20.63 2.67 -7.17
CA LEU A 59 -19.27 2.78 -7.69
C LEU A 59 -18.37 3.46 -6.68
N ILE A 60 -17.10 3.02 -6.61
CA ILE A 60 -16.04 3.83 -6.03
C ILE A 60 -15.49 4.73 -7.13
N TYR A 61 -15.57 6.04 -6.90
CA TYR A 61 -15.01 7.05 -7.76
C TYR A 61 -13.75 7.62 -7.12
N LYS A 62 -12.59 7.31 -7.68
CA LYS A 62 -11.28 7.67 -7.15
C LYS A 62 -10.53 8.56 -8.12
N GLN A 63 -10.14 9.74 -7.68
CA GLN A 63 -9.29 10.67 -8.41
C GLN A 63 -7.92 10.69 -7.76
N VAL A 64 -6.87 10.70 -8.58
CA VAL A 64 -5.48 10.74 -8.14
C VAL A 64 -4.63 11.66 -9.02
N LEU A 65 -3.56 12.20 -8.44
CA LEU A 65 -2.50 12.93 -9.16
C LEU A 65 -1.22 12.10 -9.26
N PRO A 66 -0.39 12.31 -10.29
CA PRO A 66 0.88 11.61 -10.42
C PRO A 66 1.80 11.77 -9.21
N PRO A 67 2.51 10.70 -8.80
CA PRO A 67 2.58 9.38 -9.43
C PRO A 67 1.60 8.35 -8.83
N TRP A 68 0.56 8.79 -8.10
CA TRP A 68 -0.43 7.86 -7.53
C TRP A 68 -1.38 7.29 -8.60
N ASP A 69 -1.35 7.86 -9.80
CA ASP A 69 -2.02 7.39 -11.01
C ASP A 69 -1.51 6.02 -11.51
N ILE A 70 -0.35 5.55 -11.03
CA ILE A 70 0.14 4.18 -11.27
C ILE A 70 -0.91 3.11 -10.97
N GLU A 71 -1.83 3.37 -10.03
CA GLU A 71 -2.93 2.47 -9.68
C GLU A 71 -3.80 2.09 -10.89
N GLN A 72 -3.97 3.00 -11.86
CA GLN A 72 -4.64 2.67 -13.11
C GLN A 72 -3.88 1.58 -13.86
N ASP A 73 -2.58 1.77 -14.11
CA ASP A 73 -1.74 0.78 -14.80
C ASP A 73 -1.71 -0.56 -14.06
N LEU A 74 -1.71 -0.53 -12.71
CA LEU A 74 -1.80 -1.72 -11.89
C LEU A 74 -3.11 -2.47 -12.19
N HIS A 75 -4.25 -1.80 -12.10
CA HIS A 75 -5.56 -2.42 -12.34
C HIS A 75 -5.75 -2.89 -13.79
N GLU A 76 -5.23 -2.17 -14.78
CA GLU A 76 -5.40 -2.51 -16.18
C GLU A 76 -4.49 -3.66 -16.62
N ARG A 77 -3.28 -3.76 -16.06
CA ARG A 77 -2.21 -4.59 -16.66
C ARG A 77 -1.59 -5.62 -15.72
N ILE A 78 -1.68 -5.42 -14.42
CA ILE A 78 -0.96 -6.25 -13.44
C ILE A 78 -1.92 -7.05 -12.56
N LEU A 79 -2.88 -6.37 -11.93
CA LEU A 79 -3.80 -6.95 -10.96
C LEU A 79 -4.79 -7.85 -11.69
N ILE A 80 -4.76 -9.13 -11.34
CA ILE A 80 -5.78 -10.09 -11.76
C ILE A 80 -6.73 -10.23 -10.57
N PRO A 81 -7.97 -9.71 -10.61
CA PRO A 81 -8.84 -9.63 -9.44
C PRO A 81 -9.08 -10.96 -8.72
N SER A 82 -9.05 -12.08 -9.43
CA SER A 82 -9.18 -13.42 -8.84
C SER A 82 -7.93 -13.90 -8.09
N ILE A 83 -6.76 -13.29 -8.33
CA ILE A 83 -5.48 -13.62 -7.69
C ILE A 83 -5.14 -12.62 -6.59
N THR A 84 -5.30 -11.33 -6.87
CA THR A 84 -4.96 -10.23 -5.94
C THR A 84 -6.08 -9.92 -4.96
N ASN A 85 -7.27 -10.50 -5.17
CA ASN A 85 -8.49 -10.09 -4.52
C ASN A 85 -8.69 -8.56 -4.57
N SER A 86 -8.37 -7.92 -5.70
CA SER A 86 -8.56 -6.48 -5.88
C SER A 86 -9.97 -6.15 -6.39
N ALA A 87 -10.38 -4.90 -6.22
CA ALA A 87 -11.56 -4.38 -6.91
C ALA A 87 -11.39 -4.46 -8.44
N GLN A 88 -12.50 -4.63 -9.16
CA GLN A 88 -12.50 -4.43 -10.61
C GLN A 88 -12.40 -2.93 -10.94
N LEU A 89 -11.54 -2.57 -11.89
CA LEU A 89 -11.57 -1.27 -12.56
C LEU A 89 -12.54 -1.38 -13.74
N TYR A 90 -13.58 -0.55 -13.74
CA TYR A 90 -14.55 -0.51 -14.83
C TYR A 90 -14.16 0.48 -15.93
N MET A 91 -13.64 1.65 -15.52
CA MET A 91 -13.24 2.70 -16.44
C MET A 91 -12.19 3.59 -15.78
N ALA A 92 -11.23 4.07 -16.58
CA ALA A 92 -10.34 5.16 -16.23
C ALA A 92 -10.53 6.32 -17.20
N ALA A 93 -10.42 7.55 -16.71
CA ALA A 93 -10.58 8.78 -17.48
C ALA A 93 -9.61 9.86 -16.98
N HIS A 94 -9.37 10.88 -17.80
CA HIS A 94 -8.33 11.89 -17.51
C HIS A 94 -8.88 13.31 -17.67
N PHE A 95 -8.49 14.20 -16.77
CA PHE A 95 -8.76 15.64 -16.86
C PHE A 95 -7.55 16.44 -16.38
N GLY A 96 -6.80 17.02 -17.32
CA GLY A 96 -5.51 17.61 -17.01
C GLY A 96 -4.55 16.54 -16.49
N GLU A 97 -3.98 16.77 -15.31
CA GLU A 97 -3.10 15.79 -14.62
C GLU A 97 -3.88 14.80 -13.74
N VAL A 98 -5.20 14.97 -13.58
CA VAL A 98 -5.99 14.08 -12.74
C VAL A 98 -6.38 12.83 -13.52
N THR A 99 -6.05 11.68 -12.95
CA THR A 99 -6.57 10.38 -13.35
C THR A 99 -7.77 10.03 -12.47
N ALA A 100 -8.89 9.71 -13.10
CA ALA A 100 -10.14 9.33 -12.47
C ALA A 100 -10.45 7.86 -12.76
N MET A 101 -10.71 7.08 -11.73
CA MET A 101 -10.98 5.65 -11.79
C MET A 101 -12.37 5.36 -11.24
N PHE A 102 -13.14 4.57 -11.99
CA PHE A 102 -14.45 4.06 -11.61
C PHE A 102 -14.29 2.58 -11.29
N MET A 103 -14.43 2.22 -10.02
CA MET A 103 -14.06 0.92 -9.49
C MET A 103 -15.26 0.25 -8.82
N GLU A 104 -15.19 -1.07 -8.70
CA GLU A 104 -16.15 -1.87 -7.95
C GLU A 104 -16.27 -1.39 -6.50
N ASP A 105 -17.50 -1.18 -6.04
CA ASP A 105 -17.79 -0.97 -4.63
C ASP A 105 -17.85 -2.31 -3.88
N LEU A 106 -16.81 -2.58 -3.12
CA LEU A 106 -16.66 -3.78 -2.30
C LEU A 106 -17.38 -3.70 -0.95
N GLY A 107 -18.03 -2.57 -0.64
CA GLY A 107 -18.69 -2.30 0.63
C GLY A 107 -17.80 -1.56 1.63
N ASN A 108 -18.23 -1.50 2.89
CA ASN A 108 -17.62 -0.67 3.94
C ASN A 108 -17.10 -1.46 5.15
N VAL A 109 -17.15 -2.79 5.11
CA VAL A 109 -16.76 -3.63 6.25
C VAL A 109 -15.24 -3.85 6.22
N GLN A 110 -14.49 -3.04 6.96
CA GLN A 110 -13.04 -3.18 7.09
C GLN A 110 -12.67 -4.29 8.07
N VAL A 111 -11.67 -5.11 7.72
CA VAL A 111 -11.18 -6.20 8.59
C VAL A 111 -10.68 -5.67 9.94
N LYS A 112 -10.14 -4.44 9.97
CA LYS A 112 -9.72 -3.75 11.20
C LYS A 112 -10.77 -3.78 12.32
N GLU A 113 -12.05 -3.78 11.97
CA GLU A 113 -13.17 -3.67 12.92
C GLU A 113 -13.82 -5.03 13.25
N VAL A 114 -13.80 -5.96 12.30
CA VAL A 114 -14.57 -7.23 12.39
C VAL A 114 -13.71 -8.48 12.45
N ALA A 115 -12.40 -8.35 12.67
CA ALA A 115 -11.48 -9.49 12.65
C ALA A 115 -11.89 -10.62 13.61
N THR A 116 -11.88 -11.84 13.07
CA THR A 116 -12.01 -13.10 13.80
C THR A 116 -10.82 -13.99 13.47
N LYS A 117 -10.67 -15.10 14.19
CA LYS A 117 -9.65 -16.11 13.88
C LYS A 117 -9.80 -16.65 12.47
N GLU A 118 -11.02 -16.91 12.01
CA GLU A 118 -11.30 -17.44 10.67
C GLU A 118 -10.91 -16.43 9.59
N ILE A 119 -11.18 -15.13 9.82
CA ILE A 119 -10.75 -14.05 8.91
C ILE A 119 -9.22 -13.97 8.85
N ALA A 120 -8.55 -14.08 10.00
CA ALA A 120 -7.09 -14.05 10.09
C ALA A 120 -6.44 -15.24 9.34
N GLN A 121 -6.99 -16.45 9.49
CA GLN A 121 -6.52 -17.63 8.76
C GLN A 121 -6.73 -17.48 7.25
N ARG A 122 -7.93 -17.05 6.83
CA ARG A 122 -8.25 -16.79 5.41
C ARG A 122 -7.29 -15.76 4.81
N LEU A 123 -6.99 -14.68 5.54
CA LEU A 123 -6.05 -13.66 5.12
C LEU A 123 -4.64 -14.22 4.91
N GLY A 124 -4.14 -15.04 5.84
CA GLY A 124 -2.83 -15.69 5.69
C GLY A 124 -2.77 -16.57 4.44
N GLU A 125 -3.80 -17.37 4.19
CA GLU A 125 -3.91 -18.22 2.99
C GLU A 125 -3.98 -17.40 1.69
N ASP A 126 -4.85 -16.39 1.65
CA ASP A 126 -5.07 -15.57 0.45
C ASP A 126 -3.80 -14.78 0.10
N LEU A 127 -3.09 -14.27 1.11
CA LEU A 127 -1.82 -13.58 0.93
C LEU A 127 -0.72 -14.51 0.38
N ALA A 128 -0.61 -15.72 0.91
CA ALA A 128 0.34 -16.72 0.41
C ALA A 128 0.05 -17.12 -1.05
N LYS A 129 -1.23 -17.32 -1.40
CA LYS A 129 -1.67 -17.62 -2.77
C LYS A 129 -1.35 -16.49 -3.74
N MET A 130 -1.61 -15.25 -3.35
CA MET A 130 -1.28 -14.07 -4.14
C MET A 130 0.23 -14.01 -4.41
N HIS A 131 1.06 -14.05 -3.35
CA HIS A 131 2.51 -13.97 -3.51
C HIS A 131 3.08 -15.10 -4.38
N ARG A 132 2.64 -16.34 -4.17
CA ARG A 132 3.08 -17.46 -5.00
C ARG A 132 2.70 -17.28 -6.47
N SER A 133 1.50 -16.78 -6.75
CA SER A 133 1.04 -16.58 -8.13
C SER A 133 1.87 -15.53 -8.87
N TYR A 134 2.26 -14.45 -8.19
CA TYR A 134 3.08 -13.38 -8.78
C TYR A 134 4.58 -13.69 -8.79
N CYS A 135 5.06 -14.58 -7.90
CA CYS A 135 6.44 -15.05 -7.92
C CYS A 135 6.85 -15.68 -9.26
N TYR A 136 5.92 -16.33 -9.98
CA TYR A 136 6.20 -16.93 -11.29
C TYR A 136 6.10 -15.93 -12.46
N ARG A 137 5.76 -14.66 -12.18
CA ARG A 137 5.55 -13.61 -13.19
C ARG A 137 6.55 -12.46 -13.07
N THR A 138 7.56 -12.57 -12.21
CA THR A 138 8.45 -11.46 -11.91
C THR A 138 9.18 -10.93 -13.15
N ASP A 139 9.67 -11.81 -14.02
CA ASP A 139 10.40 -11.41 -15.23
C ASP A 139 9.51 -10.63 -16.20
N GLU A 140 8.27 -11.10 -16.39
CA GLU A 140 7.22 -10.41 -17.16
C GLU A 140 6.99 -9.01 -16.58
N LEU A 141 6.76 -8.93 -15.27
CA LEU A 141 6.39 -7.69 -14.58
C LEU A 141 7.54 -6.67 -14.56
N VAL A 142 8.79 -7.12 -14.42
CA VAL A 142 9.97 -6.24 -14.53
C VAL A 142 10.05 -5.61 -15.92
N GLN A 143 9.79 -6.39 -16.98
CA GLN A 143 9.85 -5.91 -18.36
C GLN A 143 8.76 -4.89 -18.69
N MET A 144 7.62 -4.92 -17.99
CA MET A 144 6.54 -3.95 -18.18
C MET A 144 6.93 -2.53 -17.76
N GLY A 145 7.91 -2.37 -16.86
CA GLY A 145 8.41 -1.06 -16.43
C GLY A 145 7.40 -0.22 -15.63
N ILE A 146 6.29 -0.82 -15.18
CA ILE A 146 5.26 -0.14 -14.37
C ILE A 146 5.69 -0.11 -12.89
N LEU A 147 6.06 -1.28 -12.35
CA LEU A 147 6.40 -1.43 -10.94
C LEU A 147 7.84 -1.00 -10.65
N SER A 148 8.01 -0.33 -9.51
CA SER A 148 9.34 -0.25 -8.91
C SER A 148 9.80 -1.65 -8.48
N THR A 149 11.11 -1.87 -8.55
CA THR A 149 11.76 -3.10 -8.11
C THR A 149 12.76 -2.76 -7.01
N LEU A 150 12.69 -3.48 -5.89
CA LEU A 150 13.67 -3.37 -4.83
C LEU A 150 14.09 -4.74 -4.33
N LEU A 151 15.24 -5.21 -4.82
CA LEU A 151 15.82 -6.48 -4.42
C LEU A 151 16.74 -6.30 -3.20
N PRO A 152 16.98 -7.36 -2.40
CA PRO A 152 17.91 -7.30 -1.27
C PRO A 152 19.30 -6.78 -1.61
N ILE A 153 19.79 -7.05 -2.82
CA ILE A 153 21.07 -6.53 -3.33
C ILE A 153 21.10 -4.99 -3.46
N ASP A 154 19.93 -4.36 -3.64
CA ASP A 154 19.79 -2.93 -3.87
C ASP A 154 19.69 -2.13 -2.55
N TYR A 155 19.41 -2.78 -1.42
CA TYR A 155 19.04 -2.07 -0.17
C TYR A 155 20.11 -1.08 0.30
N VAL A 156 21.40 -1.43 0.15
CA VAL A 156 22.50 -0.54 0.54
C VAL A 156 22.56 0.69 -0.37
N GLU A 157 22.49 0.50 -1.69
CA GLU A 157 22.48 1.62 -2.64
C GLU A 157 21.25 2.50 -2.46
N PHE A 158 20.09 1.88 -2.24
CA PHE A 158 18.84 2.55 -1.90
C PHE A 158 19.01 3.44 -0.66
N SER A 159 19.56 2.90 0.44
CA SER A 159 19.84 3.66 1.66
C SER A 159 20.86 4.78 1.43
N VAL A 160 21.86 4.59 0.57
CA VAL A 160 22.80 5.65 0.17
C VAL A 160 22.09 6.80 -0.55
N LYS A 161 21.21 6.50 -1.51
CA LYS A 161 20.41 7.51 -2.23
C LYS A 161 19.50 8.29 -1.27
N LEU A 162 18.83 7.56 -0.38
CA LEU A 162 17.93 8.10 0.64
C LEU A 162 18.67 9.05 1.60
N THR A 163 19.76 8.57 2.21
CA THR A 163 20.54 9.33 3.18
C THR A 163 21.23 10.56 2.60
N ARG A 164 21.58 10.54 1.30
CA ARG A 164 22.09 11.71 0.58
C ARG A 164 21.07 12.85 0.53
N LYS A 165 19.79 12.55 0.19
CA LYS A 165 18.70 13.55 0.21
C LYS A 165 18.51 14.11 1.62
N LEU A 166 18.38 13.23 2.62
CA LEU A 166 18.19 13.61 4.02
C LEU A 166 19.32 14.51 4.55
N SER A 167 20.57 14.18 4.21
CA SER A 167 21.76 14.96 4.58
C SER A 167 21.77 16.33 3.90
N GLY A 168 21.39 16.40 2.62
CA GLY A 168 21.27 17.65 1.88
C GLY A 168 20.26 18.61 2.52
N TRP A 169 19.19 18.07 3.11
CA TRP A 169 18.20 18.83 3.87
C TRP A 169 18.54 19.05 5.33
N LYS A 170 19.71 18.58 5.80
CA LYS A 170 20.14 18.64 7.21
C LYS A 170 19.14 18.01 8.19
N LEU A 171 18.41 16.99 7.75
CA LEU A 171 17.45 16.26 8.60
C LEU A 171 18.08 15.08 9.34
N VAL A 172 19.33 14.72 9.02
CA VAL A 172 20.07 13.63 9.66
C VAL A 172 21.52 14.02 9.90
N SER A 173 22.08 13.49 10.99
CA SER A 173 23.49 13.59 11.34
C SER A 173 24.34 12.53 10.63
N ARG A 174 25.68 12.70 10.63
CA ARG A 174 26.61 11.71 10.05
C ARG A 174 26.50 10.34 10.70
N SER A 175 26.23 10.26 12.01
CA SER A 175 26.05 9.00 12.73
C SER A 175 24.75 8.30 12.34
N GLN A 176 23.65 9.05 12.20
CA GLN A 176 22.38 8.50 11.70
C GLN A 176 22.52 7.98 10.27
N VAL A 177 23.24 8.70 9.38
CA VAL A 177 23.56 8.22 8.02
C VAL A 177 24.31 6.89 8.05
N LYS A 178 25.33 6.76 8.91
CA LYS A 178 26.08 5.50 9.04
C LYS A 178 25.15 4.36 9.50
N SER A 179 24.31 4.63 10.49
CA SER A 179 23.38 3.64 11.06
C SER A 179 22.37 3.15 10.04
N LEU A 180 21.76 4.05 9.24
CA LEU A 180 20.80 3.66 8.19
C LEU A 180 21.45 2.81 7.08
N LYS A 181 22.72 3.06 6.74
CA LYS A 181 23.47 2.24 5.79
C LYS A 181 23.80 0.87 6.37
N THR A 182 24.24 0.82 7.64
CA THR A 182 24.49 -0.44 8.36
C THR A 182 23.22 -1.27 8.48
N LEU A 183 22.08 -0.63 8.76
CA LEU A 183 20.79 -1.30 8.79
C LEU A 183 20.46 -1.95 7.45
N ALA A 184 20.54 -1.20 6.35
CA ALA A 184 20.31 -1.75 5.03
C ALA A 184 21.26 -2.93 4.69
N GLY A 185 22.53 -2.82 5.07
CA GLY A 185 23.51 -3.90 4.92
C GLY A 185 23.23 -5.12 5.81
N THR A 186 22.50 -4.95 6.91
CA THR A 186 22.05 -6.05 7.78
C THR A 186 20.81 -6.73 7.21
N LEU A 187 19.87 -5.95 6.66
CA LEU A 187 18.65 -6.47 6.05
C LEU A 187 18.93 -7.27 4.77
N ALA A 188 19.86 -6.80 3.94
CA ALA A 188 20.16 -7.40 2.63
C ALA A 188 20.46 -8.92 2.71
N PRO A 189 21.45 -9.42 3.47
CA PRO A 189 21.75 -10.85 3.53
C PRO A 189 20.62 -11.66 4.21
N LYS A 190 19.86 -11.06 5.11
CA LYS A 190 18.77 -11.74 5.83
C LYS A 190 17.53 -11.96 4.96
N LEU A 191 17.30 -11.06 4.00
CA LEU A 191 16.18 -11.13 3.07
C LEU A 191 16.59 -11.66 1.69
N ALA A 192 17.88 -11.88 1.42
CA ALA A 192 18.39 -12.37 0.14
C ALA A 192 17.86 -13.77 -0.25
N GLY A 193 17.48 -14.60 0.73
CA GLY A 193 16.91 -15.93 0.50
C GLY A 193 15.39 -15.93 0.31
N GLU A 194 14.73 -14.79 0.44
CA GLU A 194 13.28 -14.70 0.28
C GLU A 194 12.88 -14.72 -1.21
N PRO A 195 11.72 -15.30 -1.55
CA PRO A 195 11.19 -15.19 -2.90
C PRO A 195 10.93 -13.73 -3.26
N PHE A 196 10.88 -13.46 -4.56
CA PHE A 196 10.57 -12.16 -5.12
C PHE A 196 9.17 -12.21 -5.75
N SER A 197 8.32 -11.21 -5.48
CA SER A 197 6.93 -11.19 -5.94
C SER A 197 6.38 -9.77 -6.00
N LEU A 198 5.19 -9.61 -6.57
CA LEU A 198 4.33 -8.47 -6.28
C LEU A 198 4.04 -8.39 -4.78
N VAL A 199 4.23 -7.20 -4.23
CA VAL A 199 3.97 -6.80 -2.84
C VAL A 199 3.07 -5.57 -2.89
N HIS A 200 2.02 -5.55 -2.07
CA HIS A 200 1.12 -4.41 -1.95
C HIS A 200 1.81 -3.21 -1.28
N GLY A 201 2.63 -3.46 -0.25
CA GLY A 201 3.53 -2.48 0.37
C GLY A 201 2.90 -1.53 1.39
N ASP A 202 1.56 -1.51 1.50
CA ASP A 202 0.79 -0.79 2.53
C ASP A 202 -0.37 -1.69 3.03
N LEU A 203 -0.13 -3.00 3.16
CA LEU A 203 -1.18 -3.95 3.53
C LEU A 203 -1.42 -3.95 5.05
N TYR A 204 -2.30 -3.07 5.50
CA TYR A 204 -2.85 -3.05 6.85
C TYR A 204 -4.32 -3.46 6.85
N ALA A 205 -4.87 -3.85 8.01
CA ALA A 205 -6.26 -4.31 8.11
C ALA A 205 -7.32 -3.27 7.67
N GLU A 206 -7.00 -1.97 7.67
CA GLU A 206 -7.88 -0.92 7.13
C GLU A 206 -7.99 -0.93 5.60
N ASN A 207 -6.98 -1.48 4.91
CA ASN A 207 -6.93 -1.64 3.46
C ASN A 207 -7.46 -3.01 3.01
N ILE A 208 -8.21 -3.69 3.89
CA ILE A 208 -8.82 -5.00 3.60
C ILE A 208 -10.31 -4.92 3.86
N ILE A 209 -11.10 -5.11 2.80
CA ILE A 209 -12.57 -5.13 2.86
C ILE A 209 -13.06 -6.57 2.91
N LYS A 210 -13.92 -6.89 3.87
CA LYS A 210 -14.65 -8.14 3.92
C LYS A 210 -15.99 -7.98 3.20
N ARG A 211 -16.20 -8.77 2.16
CA ARG A 211 -17.49 -8.89 1.49
C ARG A 211 -17.89 -10.37 1.47
N GLU A 212 -18.98 -10.68 2.16
CA GLU A 212 -19.41 -12.05 2.40
C GLU A 212 -18.29 -12.88 3.06
N GLN A 213 -17.82 -13.94 2.39
CA GLN A 213 -16.74 -14.81 2.86
C GLN A 213 -15.38 -14.49 2.23
N ARG A 214 -15.30 -13.43 1.41
CA ARG A 214 -14.08 -13.04 0.69
C ARG A 214 -13.46 -11.79 1.30
N LEU A 215 -12.13 -11.73 1.22
CA LEU A 215 -11.34 -10.58 1.63
C LEU A 215 -10.79 -9.93 0.37
N PHE A 216 -10.85 -8.60 0.30
CA PHE A 216 -10.38 -7.83 -0.83
C PHE A 216 -9.35 -6.79 -0.40
N PHE A 217 -8.25 -6.70 -1.15
CA PHE A 217 -7.18 -5.74 -0.91
C PHE A 217 -7.41 -4.50 -1.76
N ILE A 218 -7.43 -3.34 -1.12
CA ILE A 218 -7.71 -2.04 -1.75
C ILE A 218 -6.54 -1.08 -1.56
N ASP A 219 -6.53 0.01 -2.34
CA ASP A 219 -5.48 1.06 -2.29
C ASP A 219 -4.11 0.58 -2.82
N TRP A 220 -4.15 -0.19 -3.91
CA TRP A 220 -3.00 -0.59 -4.73
C TRP A 220 -2.36 0.64 -5.37
N SER A 221 -1.45 1.29 -4.67
CA SER A 221 -0.92 2.60 -5.06
C SER A 221 0.61 2.58 -5.14
N TRP A 222 1.25 3.73 -4.93
CA TRP A 222 2.70 3.95 -5.01
C TRP A 222 3.56 2.96 -4.20
N PHE A 223 3.02 2.36 -3.13
CA PHE A 223 3.74 1.36 -2.35
C PHE A 223 3.84 -0.01 -3.03
N THR A 224 3.02 -0.26 -4.05
CA THR A 224 3.02 -1.51 -4.80
C THR A 224 4.33 -1.65 -5.57
N MET A 225 5.02 -2.76 -5.37
CA MET A 225 6.32 -3.01 -5.98
C MET A 225 6.55 -4.49 -6.22
N LEU A 226 7.59 -4.79 -6.98
CA LEU A 226 8.22 -6.10 -6.91
C LEU A 226 9.26 -6.07 -5.78
N GLY A 227 9.10 -6.97 -4.81
CA GLY A 227 9.92 -6.99 -3.60
C GLY A 227 9.77 -8.31 -2.83
N VAL A 228 10.08 -8.26 -1.54
CA VAL A 228 10.02 -9.43 -0.65
C VAL A 228 8.61 -9.59 -0.08
N PRO A 229 7.89 -10.71 -0.34
CA PRO A 229 6.55 -11.01 0.16
C PRO A 229 6.32 -10.84 1.66
N LEU A 230 7.36 -11.14 2.46
CA LEU A 230 7.25 -11.02 3.91
C LEU A 230 6.99 -9.58 4.37
N MET A 231 7.16 -8.59 3.51
CA MET A 231 6.76 -7.22 3.79
C MET A 231 5.27 -7.09 4.07
N ASP A 232 4.40 -7.65 3.21
CA ASP A 232 2.95 -7.57 3.40
C ASP A 232 2.52 -8.38 4.62
N LEU A 233 3.18 -9.53 4.87
CA LEU A 233 2.95 -10.29 6.09
C LEU A 233 3.37 -9.47 7.33
N ALA A 234 4.50 -8.78 7.27
CA ALA A 234 4.98 -7.93 8.36
C ALA A 234 4.03 -6.76 8.62
N THR A 235 3.52 -6.08 7.58
CA THR A 235 2.62 -4.93 7.77
C THR A 235 1.29 -5.33 8.41
N VAL A 236 0.75 -6.48 8.02
CA VAL A 236 -0.55 -6.93 8.53
C VAL A 236 -0.44 -7.59 9.92
N THR A 237 0.76 -7.99 10.33
CA THR A 237 1.02 -8.66 11.62
C THR A 237 1.75 -7.79 12.66
N MET A 238 2.29 -6.63 12.26
CA MET A 238 2.96 -5.73 13.19
C MET A 238 1.97 -5.07 14.18
N PRO A 239 2.42 -4.70 15.39
CA PRO A 239 1.60 -3.98 16.36
C PRO A 239 1.40 -2.52 15.90
N HIS A 240 0.44 -2.30 15.01
CA HIS A 240 0.12 -0.99 14.45
C HIS A 240 -1.38 -0.68 14.57
N GLN A 241 -1.73 0.58 14.85
CA GLN A 241 -3.12 1.01 15.02
C GLN A 241 -4.02 0.72 13.82
N LYS A 242 -3.45 0.68 12.60
CA LYS A 242 -4.18 0.35 11.37
C LYS A 242 -4.63 -1.12 11.31
N ASN A 243 -4.06 -1.99 12.14
CA ASN A 243 -4.46 -3.40 12.22
C ASN A 243 -5.62 -3.65 13.18
N GLY A 244 -5.91 -2.73 14.12
CA GLY A 244 -7.09 -2.80 14.99
C GLY A 244 -7.29 -4.16 15.66
N ALA A 245 -8.49 -4.73 15.51
CA ALA A 245 -8.84 -6.03 16.10
C ALA A 245 -8.01 -7.20 15.54
N LEU A 246 -7.47 -7.08 14.33
CA LEU A 246 -6.69 -8.12 13.66
C LEU A 246 -5.38 -8.43 14.41
N ALA A 247 -4.82 -7.45 15.12
CA ALA A 247 -3.58 -7.61 15.88
C ALA A 247 -3.64 -8.77 16.91
N ARG A 248 -4.85 -9.14 17.38
CA ARG A 248 -5.06 -10.26 18.32
C ARG A 248 -4.81 -11.64 17.70
N TYR A 249 -4.88 -11.73 16.38
CA TYR A 249 -4.81 -12.98 15.62
C TYR A 249 -3.51 -13.09 14.82
N ARG A 250 -2.47 -12.37 15.25
CA ARG A 250 -1.14 -12.35 14.60
C ARG A 250 -0.63 -13.76 14.27
N GLU A 251 -0.65 -14.66 15.25
CA GLU A 251 -0.13 -16.02 15.06
C GLU A 251 -1.00 -16.82 14.08
N ASP A 252 -2.32 -16.65 14.11
CA ASP A 252 -3.21 -17.35 13.17
C ASP A 252 -2.95 -16.95 11.71
N ILE A 253 -2.59 -15.68 11.45
CA ILE A 253 -2.20 -15.21 10.11
C ILE A 253 -0.88 -15.84 9.68
N ILE A 254 0.14 -15.80 10.55
CA ILE A 254 1.48 -16.30 10.25
C ILE A 254 1.43 -17.81 10.01
N ASP A 255 0.74 -18.56 10.86
CA ASP A 255 0.62 -20.01 10.75
C ASP A 255 -0.09 -20.40 9.44
N ALA A 256 -1.21 -19.72 9.10
CA ALA A 256 -1.95 -19.97 7.87
C ALA A 256 -1.14 -19.60 6.62
N TYR A 257 -0.43 -18.48 6.64
CA TYR A 257 0.48 -18.08 5.57
C TYR A 257 1.57 -19.13 5.34
N CYS A 258 2.23 -19.58 6.42
CA CYS A 258 3.31 -20.55 6.33
C CYS A 258 2.81 -21.90 5.82
N TYR A 259 1.66 -22.36 6.32
CA TYR A 259 1.02 -23.58 5.85
C TYR A 259 0.74 -23.53 4.34
N GLU A 260 0.06 -22.48 3.88
CA GLU A 260 -0.31 -22.33 2.47
C GLU A 260 0.91 -22.12 1.56
N ALA A 261 1.95 -21.43 2.05
CA ALA A 261 3.20 -21.21 1.32
C ALA A 261 4.16 -22.41 1.38
N GLY A 262 3.88 -23.43 2.18
CA GLY A 262 4.78 -24.58 2.39
C GLY A 262 6.10 -24.18 3.06
N ARG A 263 6.07 -23.24 4.00
CA ARG A 263 7.25 -22.71 4.70
C ARG A 263 7.28 -23.12 6.16
N ASP A 264 8.49 -23.27 6.71
CA ASP A 264 8.66 -23.43 8.15
C ASP A 264 8.31 -22.13 8.88
N VAL A 265 7.45 -22.25 9.89
CA VAL A 265 6.94 -21.10 10.64
C VAL A 265 8.01 -20.44 11.51
N GLN A 266 8.97 -21.21 12.04
CA GLN A 266 10.05 -20.66 12.86
C GLN A 266 11.04 -19.88 11.99
N ASP A 267 11.31 -20.35 10.78
CA ASP A 267 12.10 -19.60 9.78
C ASP A 267 11.45 -18.26 9.47
N VAL A 268 10.15 -18.27 9.14
CA VAL A 268 9.42 -17.03 8.85
C VAL A 268 9.43 -16.09 10.06
N ARG A 269 9.16 -16.60 11.28
CA ARG A 269 9.20 -15.78 12.51
C ARG A 269 10.57 -15.15 12.76
N ARG A 270 11.67 -15.82 12.42
CA ARG A 270 13.04 -15.27 12.54
C ARG A 270 13.31 -14.16 11.54
N VAL A 271 12.77 -14.27 10.33
CA VAL A 271 13.00 -13.27 9.26
C VAL A 271 12.05 -12.09 9.36
N LEU A 272 10.82 -12.28 9.88
CA LEU A 272 9.76 -11.27 9.90
C LEU A 272 10.17 -9.89 10.50
N PRO A 273 10.96 -9.80 11.58
CA PRO A 273 11.45 -8.51 12.09
C PRO A 273 12.29 -7.71 11.08
N HIS A 274 12.98 -8.41 10.17
CA HIS A 274 13.76 -7.78 9.08
C HIS A 274 12.84 -7.21 8.01
N ALA A 275 11.79 -7.95 7.64
CA ALA A 275 10.77 -7.47 6.71
C ALA A 275 9.98 -6.29 7.29
N GLU A 276 9.66 -6.31 8.59
CA GLU A 276 9.04 -5.18 9.28
C GLU A 276 9.95 -3.94 9.23
N THR A 277 11.24 -4.11 9.51
CA THR A 277 12.20 -3.01 9.46
C THR A 277 12.39 -2.46 8.04
N LEU A 278 12.35 -3.32 7.02
CA LEU A 278 12.31 -2.90 5.61
C LEU A 278 11.06 -2.08 5.28
N SER A 279 9.88 -2.48 5.77
CA SER A 279 8.64 -1.70 5.62
C SER A 279 8.78 -0.29 6.20
N ARG A 280 9.39 -0.16 7.40
CA ARG A 280 9.66 1.16 8.01
C ARG A 280 10.66 1.99 7.20
N LEU A 281 11.68 1.35 6.60
CA LEU A 281 12.63 2.03 5.73
C LEU A 281 11.96 2.53 4.43
N LEU A 282 11.01 1.78 3.88
CA LEU A 282 10.23 2.20 2.73
C LEU A 282 9.22 3.32 3.06
N PHE A 283 8.65 3.30 4.26
CA PHE A 283 7.87 4.43 4.77
C PHE A 283 8.72 5.71 4.88
N LEU A 284 9.98 5.61 5.33
CA LEU A 284 10.92 6.74 5.31
C LEU A 284 11.16 7.24 3.88
N ASN A 285 11.32 6.35 2.91
CA ASN A 285 11.49 6.74 1.52
C ASN A 285 10.26 7.47 0.96
N TRP A 286 9.05 7.03 1.33
CA TRP A 286 7.84 7.74 0.98
C TRP A 286 7.80 9.17 1.55
N LEU A 287 8.20 9.37 2.81
CA LEU A 287 8.33 10.72 3.39
C LEU A 287 9.36 11.57 2.64
N VAL A 288 10.48 10.98 2.23
CA VAL A 288 11.52 11.65 1.42
C VAL A 288 11.00 12.03 0.04
N GLU A 289 10.20 11.17 -0.60
CA GLU A 289 9.61 11.48 -1.89
C GLU A 289 8.61 12.64 -1.79
N ARG A 290 7.75 12.63 -0.75
CA ARG A 290 6.84 13.75 -0.46
C ARG A 290 7.59 15.06 -0.25
N ARG A 291 8.62 15.05 0.59
CA ARG A 291 9.47 16.23 0.82
C ARG A 291 10.15 16.71 -0.46
N SER A 292 10.62 15.79 -1.31
CA SER A 292 11.25 16.14 -2.59
C SER A 292 10.31 16.91 -3.53
N ARG A 293 9.00 16.72 -3.38
CA ARG A 293 7.94 17.37 -4.14
C ARG A 293 7.40 18.65 -3.49
N GLY A 294 7.99 19.08 -2.37
CA GLY A 294 7.51 20.25 -1.62
C GLY A 294 6.28 19.98 -0.75
N ILE A 295 5.87 18.71 -0.59
CA ILE A 295 4.76 18.34 0.30
C ILE A 295 5.30 18.28 1.73
N THR A 296 4.85 19.18 2.59
CA THR A 296 5.40 19.38 3.95
C THR A 296 4.56 18.77 5.06
N GLY A 297 3.33 18.33 4.78
CA GLY A 297 2.41 17.74 5.75
C GLY A 297 1.95 16.32 5.39
N THR A 298 1.49 15.61 6.43
CA THR A 298 0.71 14.37 6.35
C THR A 298 -0.44 14.44 7.36
N THR A 299 -1.39 13.50 7.30
CA THR A 299 -2.50 13.42 8.25
C THR A 299 -2.07 13.21 9.71
N VAL A 300 -0.84 12.76 9.95
CA VAL A 300 -0.30 12.49 11.29
C VAL A 300 0.78 13.49 11.71
N GLY A 301 1.02 14.53 10.90
CA GLY A 301 1.89 15.66 11.25
C GLY A 301 2.87 16.08 10.14
N PRO A 302 3.76 17.04 10.45
CA PRO A 302 4.74 17.57 9.50
C PRO A 302 5.74 16.50 9.04
N VAL A 303 6.04 16.49 7.74
CA VAL A 303 6.91 15.49 7.09
C VAL A 303 8.29 15.44 7.76
N ASP A 304 8.90 16.58 8.10
CA ASP A 304 10.25 16.61 8.69
C ASP A 304 10.29 16.01 10.09
N LYS A 305 9.25 16.25 10.88
CA LYS A 305 9.12 15.67 12.21
C LYS A 305 8.93 14.15 12.12
N LEU A 306 8.15 13.69 11.15
CA LEU A 306 7.97 12.27 10.91
C LEU A 306 9.26 11.62 10.41
N ILE A 307 10.00 12.27 9.50
CA ILE A 307 11.31 11.80 9.05
C ILE A 307 12.23 11.58 10.27
N ALA A 308 12.35 12.57 11.16
CA ALA A 308 13.18 12.43 12.36
C ALA A 308 12.74 11.24 13.23
N THR A 309 11.43 11.13 13.48
CA THR A 309 10.84 10.04 14.29
C THR A 309 11.14 8.66 13.69
N ILE A 310 10.97 8.50 12.38
CA ILE A 310 11.22 7.22 11.69
C ILE A 310 12.72 6.91 11.61
N VAL A 311 13.59 7.91 11.46
CA VAL A 311 15.04 7.70 11.50
C VAL A 311 15.46 7.17 12.86
N ASP A 312 14.96 7.75 13.95
CA ASP A 312 15.29 7.30 15.29
C ASP A 312 14.73 5.88 15.55
N GLU A 313 13.49 5.60 15.13
CA GLU A 313 12.89 4.25 15.19
C GLU A 313 13.74 3.21 14.46
N LEU A 314 14.23 3.52 13.25
CA LEU A 314 15.06 2.61 12.46
C LEU A 314 16.42 2.34 13.14
N ILE A 315 16.97 3.32 13.85
CA ILE A 315 18.23 3.16 14.60
C ILE A 315 18.01 2.30 15.85
N GLU A 316 16.91 2.50 16.56
CA GLU A 316 16.53 1.62 17.68
C GLU A 316 16.33 0.18 17.19
N ARG A 317 15.67 -0.01 16.04
CA ARG A 317 15.50 -1.33 15.42
C ARG A 317 16.83 -1.97 15.04
N LEU A 318 17.80 -1.20 14.52
CA LEU A 318 19.15 -1.73 14.26
C LEU A 318 19.80 -2.34 15.51
N ALA A 319 19.57 -1.74 16.68
CA ALA A 319 20.10 -2.26 17.94
C ALA A 319 19.33 -3.49 18.47
N ALA A 320 18.05 -3.62 18.12
CA ALA A 320 17.16 -4.65 18.65
C ALA A 320 16.96 -5.86 17.72
N ILE A 321 17.20 -5.71 16.42
CA ILE A 321 16.94 -6.76 15.45
C ILE A 321 17.93 -7.93 15.64
N PRO A 322 17.44 -9.19 15.62
CA PRO A 322 18.32 -10.36 15.77
C PRO A 322 19.42 -10.37 14.70
N ALA A 323 20.65 -10.67 15.14
CA ALA A 323 21.83 -10.71 14.28
C ALA A 323 21.77 -11.74 13.16
#